data_AF-A0A1E7KUM7-F1
#
_entry.id   AF-A0A1E7KUM7-F1
#
_cell.length_a   1.000
_cell.length_b   1.000
_cell.length_c   1.000
_cell.angle_alpha   90.00
_cell.angle_beta   90.00
_cell.angle_gamma   90.00
#
_symmetry.space_group_name_H-M   'P 1'
#
loop_
_entity.id
_entity.type
_entity.pdbx_description
1 polymer ?
#
loop_
_entity_poly.entity_id
_entity_poly.type
_entity_poly.pdbx_seq_one_letter_code
_entity_poly.pdbx_strand_id
1 'polypeptide(L)'
;HDAERRTAEALGAEERLAELLGLPHTGPHGVRASAVPSPRGSRTAKGGTGVAEHDGSGASAGSAQDGDAEHGSHTEDGAPGSGNPLTAAELDAGGESLAELLDQAVAACERQLFDLRTAAAEDSRMLGALGDGGLLPPAPDVTATVDFLGEHGIPALPGWRYLAQAVDPADHAAVLAARPELVDGVVITDPDSHVRAQEALAGAALLPRSAVAVGTAAALLAPFPREGESRDDVFLVPPNPAMHDEHAADEERRQVRARALARDEKIRGL
;
A
#
# COMPACT_ATOMS: atom_id res chain seq x y z
N HIS A 1 -8.28 -42.50 17.86
CA HIS A 1 -7.00 -42.64 18.58
C HIS A 1 -5.86 -43.20 17.73
N ASP A 2 -5.81 -44.49 17.36
CA ASP A 2 -4.64 -45.01 16.58
C ASP A 2 -4.49 -44.42 15.17
N ALA A 3 -5.59 -44.02 14.53
CA ALA A 3 -5.54 -43.33 13.24
C ALA A 3 -5.02 -41.89 13.40
N GLU A 4 -5.52 -41.15 14.39
CA GLU A 4 -5.08 -39.79 14.74
C GLU A 4 -3.59 -39.77 15.11
N ARG A 5 -3.13 -40.74 15.91
CA ARG A 5 -1.72 -40.86 16.31
C ARG A 5 -0.80 -41.07 15.11
N ARG A 6 -1.17 -41.93 14.16
CA ARG A 6 -0.39 -42.12 12.92
C ARG A 6 -0.34 -40.87 12.06
N THR A 7 -1.40 -40.07 12.02
CA THR A 7 -1.42 -38.79 11.31
C THR A 7 -0.52 -37.77 11.99
N ALA A 8 -0.53 -37.70 13.33
CA ALA A 8 0.35 -36.83 14.09
C ALA A 8 1.84 -37.20 13.93
N GLU A 9 2.17 -38.51 13.92
CA GLU A 9 3.53 -38.99 13.64
C GLU A 9 4.00 -38.62 12.22
N ALA A 10 3.10 -38.64 11.24
CA ALA A 10 3.42 -38.26 9.86
C ALA A 10 3.64 -36.74 9.71
N LEU A 11 2.80 -35.91 10.33
CA LEU A 11 2.94 -34.45 10.35
C LEU A 11 4.20 -34.01 11.12
N GLY A 12 4.52 -34.68 12.23
CA GLY A 12 5.72 -34.37 13.01
C GLY A 12 7.04 -34.71 12.30
N ALA A 13 7.00 -35.56 11.27
CA ALA A 13 8.12 -35.84 10.39
C ALA A 13 8.33 -34.77 9.29
N GLU A 14 7.42 -33.80 9.14
CA GLU A 14 7.56 -32.71 8.16
C GLU A 14 8.50 -31.60 8.67
N GLU A 15 9.64 -31.43 8.00
CA GLU A 15 10.70 -30.47 8.36
C GLU A 15 10.20 -29.00 8.38
N ARG A 16 9.27 -28.66 7.48
CA ARG A 16 8.68 -27.31 7.37
C ARG A 16 7.80 -26.93 8.57
N LEU A 17 7.24 -27.93 9.26
CA LEU A 17 6.36 -27.76 10.40
C LEU A 17 7.15 -27.39 11.66
N ALA A 18 8.31 -28.02 11.86
CA ALA A 18 9.25 -27.66 12.92
C ALA A 18 9.84 -26.25 12.73
N GLU A 19 10.12 -25.85 11.48
CA GLU A 19 10.60 -24.49 11.17
C GLU A 19 9.54 -23.41 11.46
N LEU A 20 8.26 -23.65 11.12
CA LEU A 20 7.15 -22.74 11.40
C LEU A 20 6.86 -22.58 12.90
N LEU A 21 7.07 -23.64 13.69
CA LEU A 21 6.90 -23.63 15.14
C LEU A 21 8.11 -23.03 15.90
N GLY A 22 9.14 -22.57 15.19
CA GLY A 22 10.32 -21.95 15.79
C GLY A 22 11.21 -22.92 16.56
N LEU A 23 11.12 -24.23 16.27
CA LEU A 23 11.93 -25.25 16.90
C LEU A 23 13.30 -25.34 16.19
N PRO A 24 14.40 -25.54 16.93
CA PRO A 24 15.74 -25.53 16.35
C PRO A 24 15.93 -26.71 15.36
N HIS A 25 16.14 -26.40 14.08
CA HIS A 25 16.45 -27.37 13.02
C HIS A 25 17.95 -27.31 12.66
N THR A 26 18.54 -28.47 12.36
CA THR A 26 19.92 -28.57 11.86
C THR A 26 19.96 -29.24 10.48
N GLY A 27 19.71 -28.47 9.42
CA GLY A 27 20.10 -28.81 8.06
C GLY A 27 21.52 -28.31 7.73
N PRO A 28 22.27 -28.90 6.78
CA PRO A 28 23.66 -28.53 6.48
C PRO A 28 23.85 -27.19 5.74
N HIS A 29 22.85 -26.31 5.72
CA HIS A 29 22.99 -24.95 5.22
C HIS A 29 22.62 -23.96 6.31
N GLY A 30 23.63 -23.52 7.04
CA GLY A 30 23.51 -22.48 8.06
C GLY A 30 22.88 -21.20 7.52
N VAL A 31 21.85 -20.74 8.24
CA VAL A 31 21.48 -19.35 8.48
C VAL A 31 21.56 -18.42 7.26
N ARG A 32 20.43 -18.27 6.57
CA ARG A 32 19.99 -16.93 6.15
C ARG A 32 18.69 -16.63 6.88
N ALA A 33 18.83 -16.13 8.11
CA ALA A 33 17.78 -15.34 8.72
C ALA A 33 17.30 -14.33 7.66
N SER A 34 16.02 -14.39 7.31
CA SER A 34 15.35 -13.36 6.51
C SER A 34 15.35 -12.07 7.31
N ALA A 35 16.48 -11.36 7.27
CA ALA A 35 16.59 -10.01 7.78
C ALA A 35 15.71 -9.11 6.91
N VAL A 36 14.62 -8.65 7.50
CA VAL A 36 13.77 -7.58 6.99
C VAL A 36 14.67 -6.37 6.62
N PRO A 37 14.58 -5.81 5.40
CA PRO A 37 15.39 -4.64 5.04
C PRO A 37 15.01 -3.40 5.88
N SER A 38 15.85 -3.04 6.85
CA SER A 38 15.79 -1.73 7.52
C SER A 38 16.44 -0.63 6.67
N PRO A 39 15.93 0.61 6.71
CA PRO A 39 16.42 1.71 5.89
C PRO A 39 17.85 2.11 6.27
N ARG A 40 18.67 2.32 5.23
CA ARG A 40 20.10 2.58 5.31
C ARG A 40 20.37 3.98 5.89
N GLY A 41 20.62 4.05 7.19
CA GLY A 41 21.19 5.24 7.86
C GLY A 41 22.61 5.49 7.39
N SER A 42 22.85 6.69 6.86
CA SER A 42 24.11 7.18 6.31
C SER A 42 25.27 7.10 7.31
N ARG A 43 26.37 6.48 6.89
CA ARG A 43 27.67 6.60 7.57
C ARG A 43 28.27 7.97 7.28
N THR A 44 28.41 8.82 8.30
CA THR A 44 29.39 9.91 8.33
C THR A 44 30.50 9.60 9.33
N ALA A 45 31.65 10.19 9.04
CA ALA A 45 32.97 9.73 9.40
C ALA A 45 33.35 9.91 10.90
N LYS A 46 34.31 9.08 11.28
CA LYS A 46 35.03 9.01 12.55
C LYS A 46 35.88 10.27 12.78
N GLY A 47 35.82 10.86 13.98
CA GLY A 47 36.83 11.78 14.48
C GLY A 47 36.47 12.40 15.84
N GLY A 48 37.35 12.23 16.83
CA GLY A 48 37.50 13.20 17.93
C GLY A 48 37.11 12.74 19.35
N THR A 49 38.14 12.35 20.09
CA THR A 49 38.35 12.34 21.55
C THR A 49 37.56 13.34 22.42
N GLY A 50 37.21 12.94 23.65
CA GLY A 50 36.87 13.85 24.76
C GLY A 50 36.43 13.13 26.05
N VAL A 51 36.99 13.54 27.17
CA VAL A 51 36.98 12.97 28.54
C VAL A 51 35.84 13.58 29.38
N ALA A 52 35.24 12.83 30.32
CA ALA A 52 34.86 13.29 31.68
C ALA A 52 34.07 12.24 32.50
N GLU A 53 34.43 12.15 33.78
CA GLU A 53 33.87 11.35 34.89
C GLU A 53 32.57 11.94 35.48
N HIS A 54 31.73 11.08 36.09
CA HIS A 54 31.06 11.19 37.41
C HIS A 54 30.06 10.01 37.53
N ASP A 55 30.25 8.99 38.38
CA ASP A 55 30.01 8.88 39.83
C ASP A 55 28.54 8.61 40.23
N GLY A 56 28.35 7.74 41.25
CA GLY A 56 27.06 7.42 41.88
C GLY A 56 26.63 5.95 41.72
N SER A 57 27.07 5.02 42.57
CA SER A 57 26.57 4.74 43.95
C SER A 57 25.28 3.92 44.00
N GLY A 58 25.37 2.74 44.65
CA GLY A 58 24.22 1.89 44.98
C GLY A 58 24.60 0.47 45.39
N ALA A 59 25.16 0.31 46.59
CA ALA A 59 25.43 -0.97 47.25
C ALA A 59 24.26 -1.43 48.15
N SER A 60 24.05 -2.74 48.25
CA SER A 60 23.59 -3.51 49.44
C SER A 60 23.40 -4.98 49.01
N ALA A 61 24.28 -5.92 49.38
CA ALA A 61 24.45 -6.57 50.69
C ALA A 61 23.37 -7.63 51.00
N GLY A 62 23.81 -8.88 51.15
CA GLY A 62 23.01 -10.00 51.64
C GLY A 62 23.77 -11.33 51.53
N SER A 63 24.66 -11.59 52.51
CA SER A 63 25.41 -12.85 52.64
C SER A 63 24.70 -13.86 53.53
N ALA A 64 24.79 -15.14 53.11
CA ALA A 64 24.98 -16.38 53.87
C ALA A 64 23.96 -16.84 54.94
N GLN A 65 23.42 -18.05 54.74
CA GLN A 65 23.68 -19.12 55.71
C GLN A 65 23.50 -20.54 55.14
N ASP A 66 24.44 -21.39 55.58
CA ASP A 66 24.69 -22.78 55.24
C ASP A 66 23.59 -23.76 55.66
N GLY A 67 23.55 -24.90 54.96
CA GLY A 67 22.83 -26.10 55.34
C GLY A 67 23.28 -27.30 54.51
N ASP A 68 24.39 -27.91 54.91
CA ASP A 68 24.89 -29.19 54.39
C ASP A 68 23.91 -30.35 54.70
N ALA A 69 23.61 -31.15 53.67
CA ALA A 69 23.30 -32.58 53.82
C ALA A 69 23.60 -33.32 52.52
N GLU A 70 24.63 -34.17 52.56
CA GLU A 70 25.10 -35.01 51.48
C GLU A 70 24.15 -36.17 51.13
N HIS A 71 24.33 -36.65 49.89
CA HIS A 71 24.13 -38.01 49.38
C HIS A 71 22.77 -38.42 48.79
N GLY A 72 22.74 -38.59 47.47
CA GLY A 72 21.71 -39.38 46.80
C GLY A 72 21.60 -39.23 45.28
N SER A 73 22.55 -39.83 44.54
CA SER A 73 22.32 -40.42 43.21
C SER A 73 21.82 -39.53 42.06
N HIS A 74 22.78 -39.19 41.19
CA HIS A 74 22.58 -38.90 39.77
C HIS A 74 21.53 -39.80 39.11
N THR A 75 20.57 -39.19 38.40
CA THR A 75 19.97 -39.74 37.17
C THR A 75 19.50 -38.57 36.31
N GLU A 76 20.32 -38.26 35.30
CA GLU A 76 19.94 -37.76 33.96
C GLU A 76 19.08 -36.48 33.93
N ASP A 77 19.65 -35.29 34.06
CA ASP A 77 20.28 -34.53 32.95
C ASP A 77 19.75 -34.88 31.55
N GLY A 78 18.51 -34.46 31.28
CA GLY A 78 17.90 -34.46 29.96
C GLY A 78 18.59 -33.41 29.08
N ALA A 79 19.49 -33.89 28.23
CA ALA A 79 20.25 -33.13 27.24
C ALA A 79 19.40 -32.13 26.42
N PRO A 80 19.98 -31.01 25.95
CA PRO A 80 19.32 -30.13 25.00
C PRO A 80 19.02 -30.92 23.72
N GLY A 81 17.73 -31.16 23.46
CA GLY A 81 17.24 -31.94 22.34
C GLY A 81 17.81 -31.44 21.02
N SER A 82 18.71 -32.23 20.44
CA SER A 82 19.06 -32.17 19.02
C SER A 82 17.80 -32.41 18.18
N GLY A 83 17.69 -31.71 17.05
CA GLY A 83 16.50 -31.60 16.20
C GLY A 83 16.00 -32.94 15.64
N ASN A 84 15.30 -33.71 16.48
CA ASN A 84 14.51 -34.85 16.09
C ASN A 84 13.17 -34.38 15.50
N PRO A 85 12.57 -35.16 14.57
CA PRO A 85 11.19 -34.93 14.14
C PRO A 85 10.25 -34.93 15.35
N LEU A 86 9.26 -34.04 15.32
CA LEU A 86 8.28 -33.89 16.39
C LEU A 86 7.59 -35.23 16.66
N THR A 87 7.58 -35.66 17.92
CA THR A 87 6.80 -36.83 18.31
C THR A 87 5.31 -36.49 18.30
N ALA A 88 4.44 -37.51 18.18
CA ALA A 88 2.99 -37.30 18.19
C ALA A 88 2.48 -36.54 19.43
N ALA A 89 3.09 -36.78 20.60
CA ALA A 89 2.74 -36.12 21.84
C ALA A 89 3.19 -34.65 21.88
N GLU A 90 4.33 -34.33 21.28
CA GLU A 90 4.82 -32.95 21.16
C GLU A 90 3.98 -32.15 20.14
N LEU A 91 3.57 -32.78 19.03
CA LEU A 91 2.67 -32.16 18.07
C LEU A 91 1.27 -31.93 18.65
N ASP A 92 0.74 -32.89 19.42
CA ASP A 92 -0.56 -32.75 20.10
C ASP A 92 -0.50 -31.61 21.15
N ALA A 93 0.60 -31.51 21.90
CA ALA A 93 0.82 -30.41 22.84
C ALA A 93 0.98 -29.04 22.14
N GLY A 94 1.54 -29.03 20.93
CA GLY A 94 1.70 -27.82 20.10
C GLY A 94 0.53 -27.52 19.16
N GLY A 95 -0.54 -28.33 19.17
CA GLY A 95 -1.60 -28.29 18.17
C GLY A 95 -2.36 -26.96 18.10
N GLU A 96 -2.68 -26.36 19.26
CA GLU A 96 -3.37 -25.05 19.33
C GLU A 96 -2.48 -23.94 18.75
N SER A 97 -1.20 -23.91 19.12
CA SER A 97 -0.24 -22.92 18.60
C SER A 97 -0.01 -23.10 17.10
N LEU A 98 0.05 -24.34 16.62
CA LEU A 98 0.12 -24.63 15.20
C LEU A 98 -1.14 -24.16 14.47
N ALA A 99 -2.32 -24.40 15.03
CA ALA A 99 -3.58 -23.94 14.45
C ALA A 99 -3.60 -22.40 14.33
N GLU A 100 -3.21 -21.67 15.38
CA GLU A 100 -3.11 -20.22 15.36
C GLU A 100 -2.10 -19.72 14.30
N LEU A 101 -0.94 -20.37 14.17
CA LEU A 101 0.08 -20.01 13.17
C LEU A 101 -0.43 -20.27 11.75
N LEU A 102 -1.14 -21.39 11.53
CA LEU A 102 -1.74 -21.71 10.24
C LEU A 102 -2.86 -20.72 9.89
N ASP A 103 -3.72 -20.35 10.84
CA ASP A 103 -4.77 -19.35 10.62
C ASP A 103 -4.18 -17.98 10.26
N GLN A 104 -3.10 -17.57 10.94
CA GLN A 104 -2.38 -16.34 10.60
C GLN A 104 -1.75 -16.42 9.21
N ALA A 105 -1.16 -17.57 8.84
CA ALA A 105 -0.58 -17.79 7.53
C ALA A 105 -1.65 -17.78 6.42
N VAL A 106 -2.78 -18.45 6.64
CA VAL A 106 -3.94 -18.43 5.73
C VAL A 106 -4.43 -17.00 5.54
N ALA A 107 -4.68 -16.26 6.64
CA ALA A 107 -5.12 -14.87 6.56
C ALA A 107 -4.09 -13.97 5.84
N ALA A 108 -2.80 -14.22 6.00
CA ALA A 108 -1.75 -13.52 5.27
C ALA A 108 -1.77 -13.84 3.77
N CYS A 109 -1.88 -15.12 3.41
CA CYS A 109 -1.98 -15.55 2.02
C CYS A 109 -3.26 -15.05 1.34
N GLU A 110 -4.38 -14.98 2.06
CA GLU A 110 -5.63 -14.42 1.54
C GLU A 110 -5.51 -12.93 1.24
N ARG A 111 -4.88 -12.15 2.14
CA ARG A 111 -4.56 -10.73 1.88
C ARG A 111 -3.67 -10.59 0.64
N GLN A 112 -2.61 -11.41 0.54
CA GLN A 112 -1.72 -11.41 -0.64
C GLN A 112 -2.48 -11.75 -1.93
N LEU A 113 -3.38 -12.73 -1.89
CA LEU A 113 -4.18 -13.12 -3.04
C LEU A 113 -5.14 -12.01 -3.46
N PHE A 114 -5.72 -11.29 -2.50
CA PHE A 114 -6.55 -10.12 -2.78
C PHE A 114 -5.75 -9.00 -3.45
N ASP A 115 -4.55 -8.68 -2.94
CA ASP A 115 -3.67 -7.66 -3.53
C ASP A 115 -3.27 -8.04 -4.96
N LEU A 116 -2.86 -9.30 -5.18
CA LEU A 116 -2.51 -9.81 -6.51
C LEU A 116 -3.69 -9.76 -7.49
N ARG A 117 -4.90 -10.09 -7.04
CA ARG A 117 -6.11 -10.01 -7.87
C ARG A 117 -6.47 -8.57 -8.20
N THR A 118 -6.27 -7.64 -7.25
CA THR A 118 -6.49 -6.21 -7.47
C THR A 118 -5.52 -5.67 -8.52
N ALA A 119 -4.22 -5.97 -8.38
CA ALA A 119 -3.21 -5.60 -9.36
C ALA A 119 -3.48 -6.21 -10.74
N ALA A 120 -3.81 -7.51 -10.80
CA ALA A 120 -4.13 -8.18 -12.07
C ALA A 120 -5.38 -7.60 -12.76
N ALA A 121 -6.38 -7.16 -11.99
CA ALA A 121 -7.56 -6.49 -12.52
C ALA A 121 -7.24 -5.08 -13.05
N GLU A 122 -6.34 -4.35 -12.39
CA GLU A 122 -5.81 -3.07 -12.87
C GLU A 122 -5.01 -3.24 -14.16
N ASP A 123 -4.10 -4.22 -14.21
CA ASP A 123 -3.32 -4.55 -15.41
C ASP A 123 -4.22 -4.96 -16.57
N SER A 124 -5.27 -5.76 -16.31
CA SER A 124 -6.24 -6.15 -17.33
C SER A 124 -7.00 -4.94 -17.89
N ARG A 125 -7.35 -3.97 -17.04
CA ARG A 125 -7.96 -2.71 -17.48
C ARG A 125 -7.00 -1.89 -18.34
N MET A 126 -5.73 -1.83 -17.94
CA MET A 126 -4.68 -1.14 -18.69
C MET A 126 -4.48 -1.77 -20.08
N LEU A 127 -4.35 -3.11 -20.14
CA LEU A 127 -4.19 -3.85 -21.39
C LEU A 127 -5.41 -3.70 -22.31
N GLY A 128 -6.62 -3.71 -21.76
CA GLY A 128 -7.85 -3.46 -22.53
C GLY A 128 -7.87 -2.07 -23.17
N ALA A 129 -7.55 -1.02 -22.39
CA ALA A 129 -7.49 0.35 -22.88
C ALA A 129 -6.40 0.55 -23.95
N LEU A 130 -5.23 -0.08 -23.76
CA LEU A 130 -4.16 -0.09 -24.76
C LEU A 130 -4.60 -0.77 -26.07
N GLY A 131 -5.53 -1.73 -26.02
CA GLY A 131 -6.12 -2.37 -27.20
C GLY A 131 -7.09 -1.46 -27.98
N ASP A 132 -7.92 -0.67 -27.28
CA ASP A 132 -8.95 0.19 -27.89
C ASP A 132 -8.43 1.57 -28.34
N GLY A 133 -7.18 1.92 -28.04
CA GLY A 133 -6.62 3.22 -28.43
C GLY A 133 -5.11 3.42 -28.30
N GLY A 134 -4.35 2.37 -27.98
CA GLY A 134 -2.88 2.42 -27.88
C GLY A 134 -2.32 3.24 -26.72
N LEU A 135 -3.18 3.78 -25.86
CA LEU A 135 -2.82 4.74 -24.83
C LEU A 135 -3.33 4.27 -23.47
N LEU A 136 -2.65 4.69 -22.40
CA LEU A 136 -3.05 4.36 -21.04
C LEU A 136 -4.44 4.96 -20.72
N PRO A 137 -5.23 4.29 -19.86
CA PRO A 137 -6.52 4.83 -19.44
C PRO A 137 -6.33 6.18 -18.70
N PRO A 138 -7.28 7.13 -18.83
CA PRO A 138 -7.22 8.39 -18.10
C PRO A 138 -7.35 8.15 -16.60
N ALA A 139 -6.89 9.11 -15.79
CA ALA A 139 -7.21 9.12 -14.37
C ALA A 139 -8.74 9.06 -14.16
N PRO A 140 -9.24 8.38 -13.11
CA PRO A 140 -10.68 8.26 -12.84
C PRO A 140 -11.37 9.62 -12.78
N ASP A 141 -10.73 10.61 -12.16
CA ASP A 141 -11.27 11.97 -12.00
C ASP A 141 -11.39 12.71 -13.35
N VAL A 142 -10.42 12.51 -14.25
CA VAL A 142 -10.46 13.04 -15.64
C VAL A 142 -11.56 12.36 -16.43
N THR A 143 -11.69 11.03 -16.30
CA THR A 143 -12.74 10.24 -16.95
C THR A 143 -14.12 10.73 -16.51
N ALA A 144 -14.35 10.85 -15.21
CA ALA A 144 -15.61 11.34 -14.65
C ALA A 144 -15.95 12.76 -15.12
N THR A 145 -14.95 13.64 -15.24
CA THR A 145 -15.14 15.00 -15.74
C THR A 145 -15.54 15.00 -17.22
N VAL A 146 -14.86 14.20 -18.06
CA VAL A 146 -15.18 14.09 -19.49
C VAL A 146 -16.57 13.49 -19.70
N ASP A 147 -16.91 12.43 -18.97
CA ASP A 147 -18.23 11.78 -19.03
C ASP A 147 -19.33 12.77 -18.65
N PHE A 148 -19.15 13.50 -17.55
CA PHE A 148 -20.08 14.55 -17.11
C PHE A 148 -20.26 15.64 -18.18
N LEU A 149 -19.18 16.16 -18.76
CA LEU A 149 -19.29 17.16 -19.84
C LEU A 149 -20.01 16.59 -21.07
N GLY A 150 -19.74 15.34 -21.42
CA GLY A 150 -20.41 14.63 -22.51
C GLY A 150 -21.93 14.49 -22.29
N GLU A 151 -22.36 14.17 -21.07
CA GLU A 151 -23.78 14.12 -20.69
C GLU A 151 -24.48 15.48 -20.83
N HIS A 152 -23.74 16.57 -20.64
CA HIS A 152 -24.20 17.94 -20.82
C HIS A 152 -24.06 18.49 -22.25
N GLY A 153 -23.65 17.63 -23.20
CA GLY A 153 -23.51 18.01 -24.62
C GLY A 153 -22.33 18.96 -24.87
N ILE A 154 -21.31 18.92 -24.01
CA ILE A 154 -20.06 19.67 -24.15
C ILE A 154 -18.99 18.71 -24.65
N PRO A 155 -18.45 18.90 -25.86
CA PRO A 155 -17.45 17.99 -26.40
C PRO A 155 -16.09 18.24 -25.71
N ALA A 156 -15.63 17.22 -25.00
CA ALA A 156 -14.40 17.25 -24.22
C ALA A 156 -13.59 15.96 -24.42
N LEU A 157 -12.27 16.08 -24.28
CA LEU A 157 -11.32 14.97 -24.41
C LEU A 157 -10.30 15.00 -23.27
N PRO A 158 -9.81 13.83 -22.81
CA PRO A 158 -8.66 13.77 -21.92
C PRO A 158 -7.42 14.43 -22.56
N GLY A 159 -6.63 15.15 -21.77
CA GLY A 159 -5.50 15.94 -22.25
C GLY A 159 -4.38 15.13 -22.89
N TRP A 160 -4.08 13.94 -22.37
CA TRP A 160 -3.13 13.01 -23.02
C TRP A 160 -3.66 12.47 -24.37
N ARG A 161 -4.98 12.28 -24.53
CA ARG A 161 -5.57 11.90 -25.83
C ARG A 161 -5.41 13.04 -26.82
N TYR A 162 -5.65 14.25 -26.36
CA TYR A 162 -5.49 15.43 -27.18
C TYR A 162 -4.02 15.64 -27.59
N LEU A 163 -3.07 15.49 -26.66
CA LEU A 163 -1.63 15.54 -26.96
C LEU A 163 -1.24 14.51 -28.04
N ALA A 164 -1.70 13.27 -27.91
CA ALA A 164 -1.42 12.21 -28.88
C ALA A 164 -2.02 12.46 -30.27
N GLN A 165 -3.14 13.20 -30.36
CA GLN A 165 -3.86 13.46 -31.62
C GLN A 165 -3.43 14.76 -32.31
N ALA A 166 -3.07 15.79 -31.54
CA ALA A 166 -2.91 17.16 -32.04
C ALA A 166 -1.45 17.66 -32.02
N VAL A 167 -0.54 16.99 -31.32
CA VAL A 167 0.87 17.41 -31.18
C VAL A 167 1.80 16.35 -31.76
N ASP A 168 2.85 16.80 -32.46
CA ASP A 168 3.89 15.91 -33.00
C ASP A 168 4.63 15.18 -31.84
N PRO A 169 4.84 13.85 -31.92
CA PRO A 169 5.60 13.10 -30.92
C PRO A 169 6.99 13.67 -30.60
N ALA A 170 7.65 14.34 -31.54
CA ALA A 170 8.93 15.00 -31.32
C ALA A 170 8.83 16.18 -30.33
N ASP A 171 7.67 16.82 -30.25
CA ASP A 171 7.40 17.99 -29.42
C ASP A 171 6.73 17.62 -28.09
N HIS A 172 6.26 16.38 -27.89
CA HIS A 172 5.55 15.95 -26.69
C HIS A 172 6.31 16.27 -25.40
N ALA A 173 7.61 15.98 -25.36
CA ALA A 173 8.43 16.24 -24.17
C ALA A 173 8.53 17.74 -23.84
N ALA A 174 8.63 18.59 -24.87
CA ALA A 174 8.68 20.04 -24.68
C ALA A 174 7.33 20.60 -24.19
N VAL A 175 6.22 20.12 -24.76
CA VAL A 175 4.88 20.51 -24.34
C VAL A 175 4.60 20.07 -22.90
N LEU A 176 4.93 18.83 -22.53
CA LEU A 176 4.75 18.31 -21.18
C LEU A 176 5.61 19.06 -20.14
N ALA A 177 6.85 19.38 -20.49
CA ALA A 177 7.72 20.16 -19.61
C ALA A 177 7.19 21.59 -19.40
N ALA A 178 6.58 22.18 -20.43
CA ALA A 178 6.00 23.51 -20.34
C ALA A 178 4.62 23.51 -19.65
N ARG A 179 3.85 22.43 -19.76
CA ARG A 179 2.44 22.32 -19.35
C ARG A 179 2.16 20.95 -18.70
N PRO A 180 2.60 20.72 -17.46
CA PRO A 180 2.31 19.47 -16.75
C PRO A 180 0.81 19.28 -16.50
N GLU A 181 0.03 20.37 -16.47
CA GLU A 181 -1.43 20.32 -16.25
C GLU A 181 -2.19 19.62 -17.38
N LEU A 182 -1.58 19.43 -18.55
CA LEU A 182 -2.21 18.74 -19.69
C LEU A 182 -2.31 17.22 -19.48
N VAL A 183 -1.46 16.64 -18.61
CA VAL A 183 -1.46 15.18 -18.36
C VAL A 183 -2.77 14.73 -17.72
N ASP A 184 -3.16 15.44 -16.65
CA ASP A 184 -4.41 15.23 -15.90
C ASP A 184 -5.49 16.26 -16.29
N GLY A 185 -5.33 16.87 -17.46
CA GLY A 185 -6.22 17.91 -17.95
C GLY A 185 -7.40 17.38 -18.79
N VAL A 186 -8.43 18.19 -18.92
CA VAL A 186 -9.55 17.99 -19.85
C VAL A 186 -9.55 19.13 -20.87
N VAL A 187 -9.54 18.77 -22.14
CA VAL A 187 -9.54 19.70 -23.27
C VAL A 187 -10.95 19.81 -23.83
N ILE A 188 -11.54 21.00 -23.75
CA ILE A 188 -12.79 21.31 -24.45
C ILE A 188 -12.44 21.55 -25.92
N THR A 189 -13.04 20.76 -26.81
CA THR A 189 -12.73 20.83 -28.26
C THR A 189 -13.47 21.96 -28.96
N ASP A 190 -14.62 22.39 -28.40
CA ASP A 190 -15.42 23.51 -28.88
C ASP A 190 -15.25 24.73 -27.97
N PRO A 191 -14.54 25.79 -28.40
CA PRO A 191 -14.29 26.98 -27.57
C PRO A 191 -15.57 27.69 -27.11
N ASP A 192 -16.63 27.67 -27.92
CA ASP A 192 -17.90 28.33 -27.59
C ASP A 192 -18.61 27.66 -26.40
N SER A 193 -18.26 26.42 -26.10
CA SER A 193 -18.79 25.66 -24.97
C SER A 193 -18.03 25.88 -23.65
N HIS A 194 -16.92 26.65 -23.65
CA HIS A 194 -16.06 26.82 -22.47
C HIS A 194 -16.81 27.39 -21.24
N VAL A 195 -17.54 28.49 -21.41
CA VAL A 195 -18.29 29.14 -20.32
C VAL A 195 -19.37 28.20 -19.76
N ARG A 196 -20.10 27.53 -20.63
CA ARG A 196 -21.13 26.55 -20.26
C ARG A 196 -20.54 25.37 -19.48
N ALA A 197 -19.33 24.93 -19.82
CA ALA A 197 -18.62 23.88 -19.10
C ALA A 197 -18.22 24.31 -17.69
N GLN A 198 -17.71 25.54 -17.55
CA GLN A 198 -17.37 26.11 -16.26
C GLN A 198 -18.60 26.20 -15.34
N GLU A 199 -19.73 26.67 -15.87
CA GLU A 199 -21.00 26.74 -15.12
C GLU A 199 -21.51 25.35 -14.72
N ALA A 200 -21.49 24.38 -15.65
CA ALA A 200 -21.95 23.02 -15.38
C ALA A 200 -21.11 22.33 -14.29
N LEU A 201 -19.77 22.44 -14.38
CA LEU A 201 -18.86 21.83 -13.41
C LEU A 201 -18.93 22.53 -12.03
N ALA A 202 -19.12 23.84 -12.01
CA ALA A 202 -19.36 24.58 -10.76
C ALA A 202 -20.66 24.15 -10.08
N GLY A 203 -21.72 23.86 -10.85
CA GLY A 203 -23.01 23.40 -10.34
C GLY A 203 -23.03 21.94 -9.86
N ALA A 204 -22.19 21.07 -10.42
CA ALA A 204 -22.21 19.63 -10.13
C ALA A 204 -21.36 19.20 -8.93
N ALA A 205 -20.36 20.00 -8.53
CA ALA A 205 -19.45 19.70 -7.43
C ALA A 205 -18.93 18.24 -7.48
N LEU A 206 -18.24 17.86 -8.56
CA LEU A 206 -17.67 16.51 -8.73
C LEU A 206 -16.63 16.15 -7.66
N LEU A 207 -16.10 17.16 -6.92
CA LEU A 207 -15.12 17.04 -5.83
C LEU A 207 -14.02 15.99 -6.13
N PRO A 208 -13.29 16.13 -7.25
CA PRO A 208 -12.20 15.23 -7.59
C PRO A 208 -11.14 15.22 -6.49
N ARG A 209 -10.44 14.10 -6.37
CA ARG A 209 -9.33 13.90 -5.41
C ARG A 209 -7.98 14.26 -6.03
N SER A 210 -7.94 14.61 -7.31
CA SER A 210 -6.82 15.23 -8.02
C SER A 210 -7.17 16.62 -8.55
N ALA A 211 -6.14 17.42 -8.87
CA ALA A 211 -6.30 18.71 -9.50
C ALA A 211 -6.56 18.53 -11.01
N VAL A 212 -7.82 18.62 -11.43
CA VAL A 212 -8.21 18.50 -12.84
C VAL A 212 -8.29 19.88 -13.49
N ALA A 213 -7.37 20.17 -14.40
CA ALA A 213 -7.36 21.41 -15.18
C ALA A 213 -8.25 21.26 -16.42
N VAL A 214 -9.19 22.17 -16.63
CA VAL A 214 -10.09 22.18 -17.79
C VAL A 214 -9.81 23.44 -18.61
N GLY A 215 -9.63 23.30 -19.91
CA GLY A 215 -9.42 24.45 -20.77
C GLY A 215 -9.66 24.13 -22.23
N THR A 216 -9.67 25.16 -23.08
CA THR A 216 -9.74 24.95 -24.52
C THR A 216 -8.41 24.44 -25.07
N ALA A 217 -8.47 23.77 -26.23
CA ALA A 217 -7.28 23.36 -26.99
C ALA A 217 -6.27 24.49 -27.18
N ALA A 218 -6.75 25.67 -27.57
CA ALA A 218 -5.92 26.84 -27.80
C ALA A 218 -5.27 27.32 -26.49
N ALA A 219 -6.00 27.37 -25.39
CA ALA A 219 -5.47 27.83 -24.10
C ALA A 219 -4.46 26.86 -23.47
N LEU A 220 -4.66 25.56 -23.69
CA LEU A 220 -3.80 24.51 -23.17
C LEU A 220 -2.51 24.35 -24.01
N LEU A 221 -2.54 24.65 -25.32
CA LEU A 221 -1.37 24.58 -26.21
C LEU A 221 -0.74 25.93 -26.57
N ALA A 222 -1.35 27.06 -26.21
CA ALA A 222 -0.80 28.38 -26.55
C ALA A 222 0.62 28.56 -25.99
N PRO A 223 1.55 29.14 -26.78
CA PRO A 223 2.84 29.61 -26.28
C PRO A 223 2.61 30.58 -25.12
N PHE A 224 3.48 30.53 -24.11
CA PHE A 224 3.42 31.27 -22.84
C PHE A 224 2.61 32.57 -22.88
N PRO A 225 1.59 32.75 -22.01
CA PRO A 225 1.06 34.09 -21.77
C PRO A 225 2.20 34.96 -21.21
N ARG A 226 2.30 36.19 -21.71
CA ARG A 226 3.24 37.16 -21.10
C ARG A 226 2.78 37.41 -19.66
N GLU A 227 3.73 37.54 -18.73
CA GLU A 227 3.43 37.79 -17.31
C GLU A 227 2.34 38.86 -17.15
N GLY A 228 1.17 38.48 -16.61
CA GLY A 228 0.04 39.37 -16.37
C GLY A 228 -1.20 39.17 -17.25
N GLU A 229 -1.19 38.28 -18.25
CA GLU A 229 -2.44 37.82 -18.90
C GLU A 229 -3.09 36.74 -18.01
N SER A 230 -4.26 37.04 -17.45
CA SER A 230 -5.11 36.03 -16.82
C SER A 230 -5.41 34.94 -17.85
N ARG A 231 -5.11 33.68 -17.51
CA ARG A 231 -5.54 32.51 -18.27
C ARG A 231 -7.04 32.29 -18.08
N ASP A 232 -7.88 33.23 -18.53
CA ASP A 232 -9.34 33.14 -18.41
C ASP A 232 -9.92 31.91 -19.16
N ASP A 233 -9.11 31.28 -20.01
CA ASP A 233 -9.45 30.12 -20.83
C ASP A 233 -9.05 28.74 -20.23
N VAL A 234 -8.47 28.72 -19.01
CA VAL A 234 -8.19 27.49 -18.25
C VAL A 234 -8.68 27.64 -16.81
N PHE A 235 -9.59 26.78 -16.38
CA PHE A 235 -10.10 26.74 -15.00
C PHE A 235 -9.81 25.40 -14.33
N LEU A 236 -9.71 25.40 -13.01
CA LEU A 236 -9.53 24.18 -12.23
C LEU A 236 -10.90 23.68 -11.76
N VAL A 237 -11.17 22.37 -11.90
CA VAL A 237 -12.31 21.77 -11.18
C VAL A 237 -12.00 21.85 -9.69
N PRO A 238 -12.85 22.50 -8.87
CA PRO A 238 -12.55 22.68 -7.45
C PRO A 238 -12.33 21.31 -6.79
N PRO A 239 -11.12 21.06 -6.25
CA PRO A 239 -10.80 19.77 -5.64
C PRO A 239 -11.60 19.58 -4.37
N ASN A 240 -11.72 18.33 -3.91
CA ASN A 240 -12.43 18.01 -2.68
C ASN A 240 -11.90 18.87 -1.51
N PRO A 241 -12.74 19.66 -0.82
CA PRO A 241 -12.31 20.51 0.28
C PRO A 241 -11.65 19.74 1.42
N ALA A 242 -12.00 18.46 1.59
CA ALA A 242 -11.33 17.56 2.54
C ALA A 242 -9.80 17.43 2.32
N MET A 243 -9.28 17.84 1.16
CA MET A 243 -7.84 17.86 0.89
C MET A 243 -7.10 19.01 1.57
N HIS A 244 -7.79 20.11 1.89
CA HIS A 244 -7.16 21.34 2.42
C HIS A 244 -7.87 21.94 3.64
N ASP A 245 -9.07 21.45 4.00
CA ASP A 245 -9.85 21.88 5.17
C ASP A 245 -10.12 20.67 6.07
N GLU A 246 -9.70 20.78 7.34
CA GLU A 246 -9.86 19.75 8.37
C GLU A 246 -11.34 19.48 8.71
N HIS A 247 -12.19 20.51 8.72
CA HIS A 247 -13.63 20.33 8.98
C HIS A 247 -14.32 19.57 7.85
N ALA A 248 -13.95 19.88 6.60
CA ALA A 248 -14.42 19.13 5.44
C ALA A 248 -13.89 17.69 5.46
N ALA A 249 -12.65 17.46 5.92
CA ALA A 249 -12.07 16.14 6.06
C ALA A 249 -12.78 15.28 7.11
N ASP A 250 -13.19 15.88 8.24
CA ASP A 250 -13.96 15.20 9.26
C ASP A 250 -15.37 14.81 8.76
N GLU A 251 -16.01 15.66 7.97
CA GLU A 251 -17.30 15.35 7.33
C GLU A 251 -17.15 14.22 6.29
N GLU A 252 -16.15 14.29 5.41
CA GLU A 252 -15.84 13.20 4.46
C GLU A 252 -15.55 11.88 5.20
N ARG A 253 -14.82 11.93 6.32
CA ARG A 253 -14.56 10.74 7.15
C ARG A 253 -15.84 10.12 7.69
N ARG A 254 -16.79 10.93 8.16
CA ARG A 254 -18.10 10.45 8.61
C ARG A 254 -18.86 9.78 7.46
N GLN A 255 -18.89 10.42 6.29
CA GLN A 255 -19.57 9.89 5.10
C GLN A 255 -18.93 8.60 4.58
N VAL A 256 -17.60 8.51 4.54
CA VAL A 256 -16.87 7.30 4.14
C VAL A 256 -17.14 6.16 5.12
N ARG A 257 -17.13 6.41 6.44
CA ARG A 257 -17.47 5.38 7.45
C ARG A 257 -18.90 4.89 7.30
N ALA A 258 -19.86 5.79 7.08
CA ALA A 258 -21.25 5.41 6.85
C ALA A 258 -21.40 4.54 5.59
N ARG A 259 -20.73 4.91 4.48
CA ARG A 259 -20.72 4.11 3.25
C ARG A 259 -20.05 2.74 3.43
N ALA A 260 -18.96 2.67 4.19
CA ALA A 260 -18.27 1.42 4.49
C ALA A 260 -19.16 0.48 5.31
N LEU A 261 -19.77 0.96 6.39
CA LEU A 261 -20.71 0.19 7.21
C LEU A 261 -21.89 -0.35 6.40
N ALA A 262 -22.49 0.49 5.54
CA ALA A 262 -23.58 0.06 4.66
C ALA A 262 -23.13 -1.00 3.65
N ARG A 263 -21.90 -0.90 3.14
CA ARG A 263 -21.32 -1.91 2.23
C ARG A 263 -21.04 -3.22 2.97
N ASP A 264 -20.53 -3.18 4.18
CA ASP A 264 -20.26 -4.36 5.00
C ASP A 264 -21.54 -5.11 5.36
N GLU A 265 -22.61 -4.38 5.69
CA GLU A 265 -23.93 -4.97 5.92
C GLU A 265 -24.47 -5.65 4.66
N LYS A 266 -24.32 -5.00 3.48
CA LYS A 266 -24.70 -5.59 2.20
C LYS A 266 -23.90 -6.86 1.89
N ILE A 267 -22.59 -6.86 2.14
CA ILE A 267 -21.74 -8.04 1.92
C ILE A 267 -22.13 -9.18 2.86
N ARG A 268 -22.43 -8.89 4.13
CA ARG A 268 -22.89 -9.90 5.09
C ARG A 268 -24.25 -10.51 4.73
N GLY A 269 -25.09 -9.75 4.01
CA GLY A 269 -26.42 -10.18 3.57
C GLY A 269 -26.45 -10.96 2.24
N LEU A 270 -25.33 -11.10 1.54
CA LEU A 270 -25.19 -11.92 0.33
C LEU A 270 -24.75 -13.34 0.68
#